data_AF-A0A8H8CLH8-F1
#
_entry.id   AF-A0A8H8CLH8-F1
#
_cell.length_a   1.000
_cell.length_b   1.000
_cell.length_c   1.000
_cell.angle_alpha   90.00
_cell.angle_beta   90.00
_cell.angle_gamma   90.00
#
_symmetry.space_group_name_H-M   'P 1'
#
loop_
_entity.id
_entity.type
_entity.pdbx_description
1 polymer ?
#
loop_
_entity_poly.entity_id
_entity_poly.type
_entity_poly.pdbx_seq_one_letter_code
_entity_poly.pdbx_strand_id
1 'polypeptide(L)'
;MSSLKYFTKKSVLSAATQSSVTTHFNHLRPIPRAWVIRRSKYDPKIKSVRPADRIKWWNIAPGDQIRLRGDPESIIHEVLSINRLSNRVFLKNTVEESSAEGQPPKSKNYHYSRCQLYLGEFEVPTPDDPSGLLSFQHVFALRIGTTQPYWDYRLHRYVWKRYAVKTVPKLQPSEYGKKIFIPWPKKPERKYPEAGLYDTLAEDVAKITYKLPHFNPDKLEPLPPIPSEAEYLDHIYNPHRTPYYDPSAPFEVYLQPDLANPHSRAKKLERWKQYQAGIHNLLKKITAYELANLDGRTVKQARSDAAFKWREQVKEEQAKKKKARWMHSAQMLKWERKNAKKEKKEDRQRRRLTELMLEDEPNQVIPKALAVKKAKQTKQGLKA
;
A
#
# COMPACT_ATOMS: atom_id res chain seq x y z
N MET A 1 7.64 0.33 10.23
CA MET A 1 7.23 0.03 8.83
C MET A 1 6.86 1.34 8.16
N SER A 2 7.68 1.85 7.23
CA SER A 2 7.34 3.11 6.56
C SER A 2 6.07 2.92 5.75
N SER A 3 5.08 3.80 5.98
CA SER A 3 3.88 3.84 5.14
C SER A 3 4.30 3.88 3.68
N LEU A 4 3.62 3.10 2.84
CA LEU A 4 3.85 3.05 1.40
C LEU A 4 3.62 4.45 0.83
N LYS A 5 4.66 5.30 0.85
CA LYS A 5 4.59 6.64 0.27
C LYS A 5 4.31 6.45 -1.22
N TYR A 6 3.10 6.80 -1.62
CA TYR A 6 2.71 6.81 -3.02
C TYR A 6 3.63 7.78 -3.76
N PHE A 7 3.98 7.40 -4.99
CA PHE A 7 4.70 8.31 -5.88
C PHE A 7 3.81 9.55 -6.10
N THR A 8 4.35 10.76 -6.04
CA THR A 8 3.60 11.99 -6.34
C THR A 8 4.09 12.58 -7.66
N LYS A 9 3.24 13.35 -8.37
CA LYS A 9 3.67 14.01 -9.62
C LYS A 9 4.91 14.89 -9.38
N LYS A 10 4.96 15.60 -8.24
CA LYS A 10 6.12 16.40 -7.82
C LYS A 10 7.38 15.54 -7.65
N SER A 11 7.28 14.37 -7.01
CA SER A 11 8.43 13.46 -6.86
C SER A 11 8.92 12.86 -8.18
N VAL A 12 8.04 12.72 -9.19
CA VAL A 12 8.45 12.32 -10.55
C VAL A 12 9.23 13.43 -11.25
N LEU A 13 8.79 14.68 -11.11
CA LEU A 13 9.46 15.83 -11.72
C LEU A 13 10.83 16.07 -11.06
N SER A 14 10.89 15.97 -9.73
CA SER A 14 12.13 16.05 -8.95
C SER A 14 12.83 14.69 -8.80
N ALA A 15 12.74 13.81 -9.80
CA ALA A 15 13.27 12.44 -9.68
C ALA A 15 14.80 12.33 -9.74
N ALA A 16 15.48 13.41 -10.12
CA ALA A 16 16.93 13.50 -9.99
C ALA A 16 17.30 13.60 -8.49
N THR A 17 18.07 12.63 -8.00
CA THR A 17 18.47 12.54 -6.60
C THR A 17 19.97 12.75 -6.47
N GLN A 18 20.38 13.58 -5.50
CA GLN A 18 21.77 13.73 -5.06
C GLN A 18 22.18 12.71 -3.97
N SER A 19 21.24 11.89 -3.50
CA SER A 19 21.55 10.85 -2.52
C SER A 19 22.26 9.67 -3.18
N SER A 20 23.49 9.39 -2.76
CA SER A 20 24.24 8.17 -3.11
C SER A 20 23.59 6.88 -2.61
N VAL A 21 22.75 6.97 -1.59
CA VAL A 21 22.16 5.81 -0.92
C VAL A 21 20.81 5.43 -1.52
N THR A 22 20.53 4.12 -1.55
CA THR A 22 19.22 3.55 -1.88
C THR A 22 18.48 3.13 -0.60
N THR A 23 17.38 3.82 -0.31
CA THR A 23 16.50 3.54 0.84
C THR A 23 15.23 2.81 0.42
N HIS A 24 14.75 3.06 -0.80
CA HIS A 24 13.52 2.47 -1.32
C HIS A 24 13.58 2.26 -2.84
N PHE A 25 12.78 1.32 -3.35
CA PHE A 25 12.63 1.03 -4.79
C PHE A 25 11.37 1.62 -5.40
N ASN A 26 10.91 2.77 -4.89
CA ASN A 26 9.74 3.43 -5.46
C ASN A 26 9.90 3.75 -6.94
N HIS A 27 11.13 3.98 -7.42
CA HIS A 27 11.41 4.21 -8.84
C HIS A 27 11.16 2.99 -9.72
N LEU A 28 10.97 1.78 -9.18
CA LEU A 28 10.57 0.61 -9.96
C LEU A 28 9.05 0.48 -10.12
N ARG A 29 8.27 1.34 -9.46
CA ARG A 29 6.81 1.30 -9.58
C ARG A 29 6.35 1.94 -10.89
N PRO A 30 5.26 1.44 -11.49
CA PRO A 30 4.67 2.09 -12.65
C PRO A 30 4.21 3.50 -12.29
N ILE A 31 4.44 4.44 -13.21
CA ILE A 31 3.92 5.81 -13.10
C ILE A 31 2.54 5.84 -13.76
N PRO A 32 1.53 6.47 -13.14
CA PRO A 32 0.22 6.65 -13.78
C PRO A 32 0.37 7.29 -15.17
N ARG A 33 -0.24 6.66 -16.19
CA ARG A 33 -0.15 7.13 -17.58
C ARG A 33 -0.58 8.59 -17.75
N ALA A 34 -1.59 9.02 -16.99
CA ALA A 34 -2.10 10.38 -16.97
C ALA A 34 -1.04 11.45 -16.63
N TRP A 35 0.06 11.08 -15.96
CA TRP A 35 1.16 12.01 -15.65
C TRP A 35 2.19 12.09 -16.77
N VAL A 36 2.35 11.03 -17.56
CA VAL A 36 3.31 10.99 -18.68
C VAL A 36 2.76 11.76 -19.88
N ILE A 37 1.44 11.77 -20.05
CA ILE A 37 0.77 12.56 -21.10
C ILE A 37 0.84 14.03 -20.73
N ARG A 38 1.43 14.83 -21.63
CA ARG A 38 1.48 16.28 -21.52
C ARG A 38 0.08 16.84 -21.83
N ARG A 39 -0.50 17.63 -20.92
CA ARG A 39 -1.82 18.26 -21.13
C ARG A 39 -1.70 19.67 -21.71
N SER A 40 -0.66 20.42 -21.35
CA SER A 40 -0.40 21.77 -21.89
C SER A 40 1.02 21.93 -22.44
N LYS A 41 1.24 22.93 -23.30
CA LYS A 41 2.59 23.32 -23.78
C LYS A 41 3.48 23.83 -22.64
N TYR A 42 2.96 24.23 -21.49
CA TYR A 42 3.78 24.66 -20.36
C TYR A 42 4.12 23.51 -19.39
N ASP A 43 3.44 22.36 -19.51
CA ASP A 43 3.71 21.22 -18.66
C ASP A 43 5.10 20.60 -18.94
N PRO A 44 5.89 20.32 -17.89
CA PRO A 44 7.18 19.66 -18.04
C PRO A 44 7.03 18.21 -18.52
N LYS A 45 7.79 17.83 -19.55
CA LYS A 45 7.78 16.47 -20.10
C LYS A 45 8.51 15.51 -19.16
N ILE A 46 7.77 14.62 -18.51
CA ILE A 46 8.34 13.54 -17.70
C ILE A 46 9.04 12.54 -18.61
N LYS A 47 10.37 12.47 -18.52
CA LYS A 47 11.18 11.43 -19.16
C LYS A 47 11.27 10.23 -18.20
N SER A 48 10.64 9.12 -18.58
CA SER A 48 10.70 7.87 -17.81
C SER A 48 10.89 6.68 -18.74
N VAL A 49 11.73 5.75 -18.33
CA VAL A 49 11.87 4.43 -18.94
C VAL A 49 10.77 3.50 -18.41
N ARG A 50 10.47 2.41 -19.12
CA ARG A 50 9.53 1.37 -18.64
C ARG A 50 10.02 0.79 -17.32
N PRO A 51 9.13 0.47 -16.36
CA PRO A 51 9.55 -0.04 -15.05
C PRO A 51 10.49 -1.25 -15.10
N ALA A 52 10.33 -2.14 -16.09
CA ALA A 52 11.17 -3.33 -16.27
C ALA A 52 12.62 -3.00 -16.64
N ASP A 53 12.85 -1.94 -17.43
CA ASP A 53 14.20 -1.57 -17.89
C ASP A 53 14.88 -0.58 -16.91
N ARG A 54 14.21 -0.18 -15.82
CA ARG A 54 14.79 0.70 -14.80
C ARG A 54 15.80 -0.08 -13.97
N ILE A 55 16.95 0.53 -13.75
CA ILE A 55 18.03 -0.10 -12.98
C ILE A 55 17.61 -0.18 -11.51
N LYS A 56 17.50 -1.41 -10.98
CA LYS A 56 17.19 -1.67 -9.57
C LYS A 56 18.37 -1.29 -8.66
N TRP A 57 19.56 -1.79 -9.00
CA TRP A 57 20.80 -1.60 -8.24
C TRP A 57 21.75 -0.70 -9.02
N TRP A 58 21.83 0.56 -8.64
CA TRP A 58 22.67 1.56 -9.31
C TRP A 58 24.09 1.48 -8.80
N ASN A 59 25.08 1.25 -9.66
CA ASN A 59 26.49 1.22 -9.25
C ASN A 59 27.17 2.58 -9.29
N ILE A 60 26.55 3.57 -9.94
CA ILE A 60 27.02 4.95 -10.01
C ILE A 60 26.19 5.79 -9.04
N ALA A 61 26.88 6.53 -8.19
CA ALA A 61 26.32 7.43 -7.21
C ALA A 61 26.77 8.88 -7.46
N PRO A 62 26.00 9.89 -7.00
CA PRO A 62 26.47 11.27 -6.93
C PRO A 62 27.76 11.38 -6.12
N GLY A 63 28.73 12.14 -6.64
CA GLY A 63 30.09 12.26 -6.13
C GLY A 63 31.09 11.26 -6.74
N ASP A 64 30.65 10.27 -7.52
CA ASP A 64 31.57 9.40 -8.26
C ASP A 64 32.26 10.15 -9.40
N GLN A 65 33.51 9.76 -9.65
CA GLN A 65 34.25 10.14 -10.84
C GLN A 65 34.02 9.11 -11.94
N ILE A 66 33.70 9.58 -13.14
CA ILE A 66 33.41 8.74 -14.30
C ILE A 66 34.09 9.26 -15.54
N ARG A 67 34.32 8.36 -16.49
CA ARG A 67 34.60 8.67 -17.90
C ARG A 67 33.41 8.27 -18.76
N LEU A 68 33.23 8.96 -19.89
CA LEU A 68 32.25 8.60 -20.90
C LEU A 68 32.87 7.68 -21.95
N ARG A 69 32.12 6.62 -22.29
CA ARG A 69 32.49 5.64 -23.31
C ARG A 69 32.32 6.26 -24.69
N GLY A 70 33.43 6.32 -25.43
CA GLY A 70 33.51 6.94 -26.75
C GLY A 70 34.18 8.31 -26.74
N ASP A 71 34.55 8.85 -25.57
CA ASP A 71 35.25 10.13 -25.50
C ASP A 71 36.77 9.87 -25.65
N PRO A 72 37.42 10.49 -26.65
CA PRO A 72 38.83 10.24 -26.96
C PRO A 72 39.76 10.82 -25.88
N GLU A 73 39.44 12.01 -25.37
CA GLU A 73 40.24 12.75 -24.39
C GLU A 73 40.22 12.13 -22.98
N SER A 74 39.38 11.11 -22.76
CA SER A 74 39.31 10.40 -21.47
C SER A 74 39.05 11.31 -20.26
N ILE A 75 38.36 12.45 -20.47
CA ILE A 75 38.08 13.43 -19.43
C ILE A 75 37.29 12.78 -18.27
N ILE A 76 37.77 13.05 -17.06
CA ILE A 76 37.13 12.62 -15.82
C ILE A 76 36.05 13.64 -15.45
N HIS A 77 34.83 13.15 -15.26
CA HIS A 77 33.69 13.95 -14.84
C HIS A 77 33.18 13.51 -13.48
N GLU A 78 32.82 14.47 -12.64
CA GLU A 78 32.15 14.20 -11.37
C GLU A 78 30.64 14.10 -11.58
N VAL A 79 29.99 13.10 -10.97
CA VAL A 79 28.54 12.93 -11.04
C VAL A 79 27.84 13.88 -10.06
N LEU A 80 27.04 14.80 -10.57
CA LEU A 80 26.24 15.73 -9.75
C LEU A 80 25.00 15.05 -9.18
N SER A 81 24.21 14.40 -10.04
CA SER A 81 22.96 13.76 -9.64
C SER A 81 22.60 12.61 -10.58
N ILE A 82 21.74 11.71 -10.10
CA ILE A 82 21.25 10.57 -10.88
C ILE A 82 19.73 10.60 -10.96
N ASN A 83 19.17 10.27 -12.13
CA ASN A 83 17.74 10.07 -12.29
C ASN A 83 17.43 8.60 -12.54
N ARG A 84 16.90 7.96 -11.49
CA ARG A 84 16.59 6.53 -11.47
C ARG A 84 15.37 6.15 -12.31
N LEU A 85 14.53 7.11 -12.71
CA LEU A 85 13.38 6.84 -13.58
C LEU A 85 13.76 6.84 -15.07
N SER A 86 14.73 7.66 -15.46
CA SER A 86 15.17 7.79 -16.85
C SER A 86 16.49 7.09 -17.17
N ASN A 87 17.12 6.43 -16.20
CA ASN A 87 18.45 5.83 -16.31
C ASN A 87 19.52 6.82 -16.80
N ARG A 88 19.43 8.08 -16.35
CA ARG A 88 20.35 9.17 -16.73
C ARG A 88 21.20 9.64 -15.56
N VAL A 89 22.44 10.01 -15.88
CA VAL A 89 23.45 10.57 -14.98
C VAL A 89 23.70 12.01 -15.40
N PHE A 90 23.65 12.95 -14.46
CA PHE A 90 23.96 14.35 -14.67
C PHE A 90 25.36 14.65 -14.17
N LEU A 91 26.18 15.26 -15.02
CA LEU A 91 27.56 15.58 -14.71
C LEU A 91 27.69 16.99 -14.15
N LYS A 92 28.65 17.17 -13.26
CA LYS A 92 29.03 18.46 -12.70
C LYS A 92 29.96 19.17 -13.68
N ASN A 93 29.82 20.50 -13.79
CA ASN A 93 30.75 21.40 -14.49
C ASN A 93 30.98 21.14 -15.99
N THR A 94 30.20 20.32 -16.67
CA THR A 94 30.15 20.32 -18.14
C THR A 94 29.22 21.46 -18.57
N VAL A 95 29.70 22.70 -18.48
CA VAL A 95 28.96 23.89 -18.92
C VAL A 95 28.77 23.76 -20.43
N GLU A 96 27.53 23.80 -20.90
CA GLU A 96 27.28 24.25 -22.27
C GLU A 96 27.37 25.77 -22.22
N GLU A 97 28.36 26.35 -22.89
CA GLU A 97 28.56 27.82 -23.01
C GLU A 97 27.34 28.54 -23.61
N SER A 98 26.36 27.81 -24.12
CA SER A 98 25.15 28.31 -24.77
C SER A 98 23.99 28.64 -23.83
N SER A 99 24.23 28.73 -22.51
CA SER A 99 23.20 29.21 -21.59
C SER A 99 23.16 30.74 -21.60
N ALA A 100 22.14 31.31 -22.24
CA ALA A 100 21.87 32.75 -22.24
C ALA A 100 21.97 33.35 -20.82
N GLU A 101 22.57 34.53 -20.72
CA GLU A 101 22.78 35.27 -19.47
C GLU A 101 21.52 35.25 -18.59
N GLY A 102 21.63 34.68 -17.39
CA GLY A 102 20.54 34.59 -16.42
C GLY A 102 19.84 33.23 -16.28
N GLN A 103 20.12 32.23 -17.12
CA GLN A 103 19.64 30.85 -16.88
C GLN A 103 20.64 30.02 -16.07
N PRO A 104 20.21 29.21 -15.09
CA PRO A 104 21.09 28.30 -14.38
C PRO A 104 21.73 27.31 -15.37
N PRO A 105 23.02 26.99 -15.22
CA PRO A 105 23.76 26.15 -16.17
C PRO A 105 23.09 24.78 -16.30
N LYS A 106 22.75 24.41 -17.54
CA LYS A 106 22.15 23.10 -17.83
C LYS A 106 23.24 22.04 -17.77
N SER A 107 23.21 21.19 -16.74
CA SER A 107 24.11 20.05 -16.64
C SER A 107 23.86 19.06 -17.78
N LYS A 108 24.92 18.66 -18.50
CA LYS A 108 24.84 17.60 -19.51
C LYS A 108 24.39 16.30 -18.84
N ASN A 109 23.55 15.55 -19.56
CA ASN A 109 23.04 14.27 -19.09
C ASN A 109 23.39 13.15 -20.06
N TYR A 110 23.88 12.04 -19.52
CA TYR A 110 24.26 10.86 -20.28
C TYR A 110 23.47 9.65 -19.80
N HIS A 111 23.27 8.68 -20.68
CA HIS A 111 22.66 7.41 -20.32
C HIS A 111 23.65 6.57 -19.52
N TYR A 112 23.16 5.87 -18.49
CA TYR A 112 23.98 5.07 -17.57
C TYR A 112 24.97 4.13 -18.28
N SER A 113 24.56 3.53 -19.41
CA SER A 113 25.40 2.57 -20.16
C SER A 113 26.66 3.19 -20.78
N ARG A 114 26.74 4.51 -20.92
CA ARG A 114 27.92 5.20 -21.45
C ARG A 114 28.92 5.56 -20.34
N CYS A 115 28.58 5.38 -19.07
CA CYS A 115 29.44 5.80 -17.96
C CYS A 115 30.35 4.64 -17.51
N GLN A 116 31.64 4.92 -17.34
CA GLN A 116 32.64 4.02 -16.76
C GLN A 116 33.17 4.63 -15.46
N LEU A 117 33.19 3.86 -14.38
CA LEU A 117 33.68 4.35 -13.07
C LEU A 117 35.20 4.49 -13.08
N TYR A 118 35.71 5.57 -12.52
CA TYR A 118 37.12 5.76 -12.26
C TYR A 118 37.56 4.92 -11.05
N LEU A 119 38.72 4.27 -11.16
CA LEU A 119 39.31 3.45 -10.10
C LEU A 119 40.45 4.18 -9.38
N GLY A 120 41.28 4.89 -10.14
CA GLY A 120 42.51 5.51 -9.66
C GLY A 120 43.57 5.53 -10.76
N GLU A 121 44.76 5.97 -10.39
CA GLU A 121 45.96 5.90 -11.20
C GLU A 121 46.67 4.59 -10.89
N PHE A 122 47.01 3.83 -11.93
CA PHE A 122 47.80 2.62 -11.81
C PHE A 122 48.95 2.67 -12.81
N GLU A 123 50.02 1.97 -12.48
CA GLU A 123 51.16 1.75 -13.37
C GLU A 123 50.76 0.72 -14.43
N VAL A 124 50.50 1.19 -15.64
CA VAL A 124 50.08 0.36 -16.76
C VAL A 124 51.02 0.65 -17.93
N PRO A 125 51.44 -0.36 -18.71
CA PRO A 125 52.15 -0.09 -19.96
C PRO A 125 51.31 0.81 -20.86
N THR A 126 51.97 1.68 -21.60
CA THR A 126 51.31 2.48 -22.64
C THR A 126 50.61 1.55 -23.64
N PRO A 127 49.40 1.90 -24.11
CA PRO A 127 48.66 1.06 -25.05
C PRO A 127 49.43 0.80 -26.35
N ASP A 128 50.33 1.71 -26.72
CA ASP A 128 51.14 1.62 -27.94
C ASP A 128 52.36 0.69 -27.76
N ASP A 129 52.89 0.54 -26.54
CA ASP A 129 54.07 -0.29 -26.22
C ASP A 129 53.84 -1.20 -25.01
N PRO A 130 53.37 -2.45 -25.21
CA PRO A 130 53.03 -3.38 -24.12
C PRO A 130 54.23 -3.84 -23.29
N SER A 131 55.45 -3.65 -23.79
CA SER A 131 56.73 -3.98 -23.12
C SER A 131 57.49 -2.74 -22.63
N GLY A 132 56.91 -1.55 -22.82
CA GLY A 132 57.55 -0.27 -22.50
C GLY A 132 57.54 0.08 -21.01
N LEU A 133 58.08 1.26 -20.71
CA LEU A 133 58.09 1.83 -19.36
C LEU A 133 56.66 1.98 -18.84
N LEU A 134 56.46 1.59 -17.57
CA LEU A 134 55.19 1.75 -16.88
C LEU A 134 54.91 3.24 -16.68
N SER A 135 53.74 3.71 -17.11
CA SER A 135 53.27 5.07 -16.87
C SER A 135 52.03 5.05 -15.99
N PHE A 136 51.89 6.07 -15.14
CA PHE A 136 50.67 6.27 -14.36
C PHE A 136 49.54 6.68 -15.30
N GLN A 137 48.57 5.78 -15.48
CA GLN A 137 47.40 6.01 -16.31
C GLN A 137 46.14 5.91 -15.48
N HIS A 138 45.15 6.73 -15.86
CA HIS A 138 43.81 6.66 -15.29
C HIS A 138 43.13 5.35 -15.70
N VAL A 139 42.79 4.52 -14.70
CA VAL A 139 42.13 3.24 -14.92
C VAL A 139 40.64 3.35 -14.64
N PHE A 140 39.85 2.82 -15.56
CA PHE A 140 38.40 2.82 -15.52
C PHE A 140 37.85 1.41 -15.47
N ALA A 141 36.69 1.25 -14.84
CA ALA A 141 35.97 -0.01 -14.78
C ALA A 141 35.17 -0.23 -16.08
N LEU A 142 35.54 -1.24 -16.86
CA LEU A 142 34.77 -1.68 -18.03
C LEU A 142 33.60 -2.58 -17.61
N ARG A 143 33.81 -3.45 -16.61
CA ARG A 143 32.75 -4.28 -16.04
C ARG A 143 32.77 -4.19 -14.52
N ILE A 144 31.62 -3.86 -13.94
CA ILE A 144 31.42 -3.77 -12.49
C ILE A 144 30.66 -5.02 -12.03
N GLY A 145 31.20 -5.69 -11.02
CA GLY A 145 30.48 -6.70 -10.24
C GLY A 145 29.99 -6.11 -8.92
N THR A 146 29.00 -6.76 -8.32
CA THR A 146 28.47 -6.37 -7.00
C THR A 146 28.30 -7.56 -6.09
N THR A 147 28.32 -7.32 -4.78
CA THR A 147 27.88 -8.34 -3.81
C THR A 147 26.37 -8.45 -3.84
N GLN A 148 25.83 -9.50 -3.23
CA GLN A 148 24.40 -9.57 -2.98
C GLN A 148 23.99 -8.39 -2.07
N PRO A 149 22.99 -7.58 -2.47
CA PRO A 149 22.52 -6.47 -1.67
C PRO A 149 21.68 -6.98 -0.50
N TYR A 150 21.94 -6.45 0.69
CA TYR A 150 21.15 -6.72 1.89
C TYR A 150 20.64 -5.42 2.51
N TRP A 151 19.60 -5.51 3.32
CA TRP A 151 19.03 -4.38 4.04
C TRP A 151 19.75 -4.20 5.38
N ASP A 152 20.39 -3.04 5.58
CA ASP A 152 20.96 -2.66 6.86
C ASP A 152 19.89 -1.98 7.72
N TYR A 153 19.52 -2.63 8.82
CA TYR A 153 18.51 -2.14 9.76
C TYR A 153 18.95 -0.91 10.54
N ARG A 154 20.25 -0.76 10.85
CA ARG A 154 20.78 0.38 11.63
C ARG A 154 20.82 1.64 10.76
N LEU A 155 21.25 1.48 9.51
CA LEU A 155 21.42 2.58 8.58
C LEU A 155 20.19 2.83 7.68
N HIS A 156 19.14 2.01 7.82
CA HIS A 156 17.91 2.04 7.04
C HIS A 156 18.14 2.18 5.53
N ARG A 157 19.06 1.38 4.99
CA ARG A 157 19.46 1.43 3.59
C ARG A 157 19.87 0.08 3.05
N TYR A 158 19.76 -0.09 1.74
CA TYR A 158 20.37 -1.22 1.06
C TYR A 158 21.87 -0.98 0.87
N VAL A 159 22.67 -2.00 1.21
CA VAL A 159 24.12 -1.96 1.14
C VAL A 159 24.62 -3.11 0.27
N TRP A 160 25.54 -2.80 -0.64
CA TRP A 160 26.34 -3.76 -1.38
C TRP A 160 27.71 -3.15 -1.68
N LYS A 161 28.70 -4.02 -1.88
CA LYS A 161 30.04 -3.63 -2.32
C LYS A 161 30.10 -3.75 -3.84
N ARG A 162 30.83 -2.84 -4.48
CA ARG A 162 31.08 -2.83 -5.93
C ARG A 162 32.56 -3.12 -6.18
N TYR A 163 32.83 -3.89 -7.22
CA TYR A 163 34.18 -4.25 -7.63
C TYR A 163 34.36 -4.15 -9.13
N ALA A 164 35.52 -3.71 -9.60
CA ALA A 164 35.88 -3.85 -11.00
C ALA A 164 36.29 -5.29 -11.29
N VAL A 165 35.64 -5.88 -12.28
CA VAL A 165 35.92 -7.23 -12.80
C VAL A 165 36.80 -7.15 -14.04
N LYS A 166 36.62 -6.10 -14.85
CA LYS A 166 37.48 -5.79 -16.01
C LYS A 166 37.76 -4.30 -16.02
N THR A 167 39.00 -3.95 -16.33
CA THR A 167 39.49 -2.56 -16.37
C THR A 167 39.92 -2.16 -17.78
N VAL A 168 39.94 -0.85 -18.02
CA VAL A 168 40.55 -0.21 -19.19
C VAL A 168 41.36 0.98 -18.71
N PRO A 169 42.67 1.05 -19.00
CA PRO A 169 43.49 0.01 -19.64
C PRO A 169 43.57 -1.29 -18.81
N LYS A 170 44.02 -2.39 -19.45
CA LYS A 170 44.10 -3.70 -18.79
C LYS A 170 45.25 -3.66 -17.78
N LEU A 171 44.95 -4.00 -16.53
CA LEU A 171 45.96 -4.09 -15.48
C LEU A 171 46.86 -5.32 -15.68
N GLN A 172 48.03 -5.31 -15.04
CA GLN A 172 49.04 -6.34 -15.21
C GLN A 172 48.52 -7.77 -14.87
N PRO A 173 49.08 -8.83 -15.48
CA PRO A 173 48.67 -10.21 -15.25
C PRO A 173 48.72 -10.67 -13.77
N SER A 174 49.55 -10.08 -12.92
CA SER A 174 49.59 -10.41 -11.47
C SER A 174 48.31 -10.05 -10.71
N GLU A 175 47.53 -9.12 -11.28
CA GLU A 175 46.24 -8.68 -10.76
C GLU A 175 45.05 -9.34 -11.48
N TYR A 176 45.31 -10.24 -12.43
CA TYR A 176 44.25 -10.90 -13.20
C TYR A 176 43.34 -11.71 -12.28
N GLY A 177 42.03 -11.44 -12.37
CA GLY A 177 41.00 -12.11 -11.56
C GLY A 177 40.80 -11.53 -10.15
N LYS A 178 41.67 -10.64 -9.67
CA LYS A 178 41.45 -9.95 -8.40
C LYS A 178 40.36 -8.90 -8.58
N LYS A 179 39.33 -8.97 -7.73
CA LYS A 179 38.21 -8.02 -7.73
C LYS A 179 38.67 -6.73 -7.03
N ILE A 180 38.95 -5.68 -7.81
CA ILE A 180 39.38 -4.39 -7.25
C ILE A 180 38.16 -3.69 -6.65
N PHE A 181 38.21 -3.38 -5.36
CA PHE A 181 37.12 -2.74 -4.64
C PHE A 181 36.98 -1.27 -5.05
N ILE A 182 35.75 -0.82 -5.31
CA ILE A 182 35.44 0.58 -5.61
C ILE A 182 34.66 1.17 -4.42
N PRO A 183 35.26 2.03 -3.59
CA PRO A 183 34.57 2.61 -2.44
C PRO A 183 33.42 3.52 -2.90
N TRP A 184 32.31 3.54 -2.17
CA TRP A 184 31.24 4.54 -2.41
C TRP A 184 31.74 5.95 -2.08
N PRO A 185 31.26 6.99 -2.78
CA PRO A 185 31.70 8.35 -2.54
C PRO A 185 31.24 8.81 -1.15
N LYS A 186 32.13 9.52 -0.45
CA LYS A 186 31.80 10.12 0.86
C LYS A 186 30.72 11.18 0.63
N LYS A 187 29.69 11.17 1.47
CA LYS A 187 28.66 12.20 1.40
C LYS A 187 29.27 13.51 1.92
N PRO A 188 28.96 14.66 1.30
CA PRO A 188 29.29 15.92 1.92
C PRO A 188 28.62 15.98 3.29
N GLU A 189 29.38 16.44 4.28
CA GLU A 189 28.85 16.66 5.62
C GLU A 189 27.77 17.73 5.54
N ARG A 190 26.67 17.49 6.25
CA ARG A 190 25.59 18.47 6.31
C ARG A 190 26.09 19.63 7.16
N LYS A 191 26.28 20.79 6.51
CA LYS A 191 26.49 22.05 7.22
C LYS A 191 25.15 22.44 7.83
N TYR A 192 25.08 22.42 9.15
CA TYR A 192 23.97 23.01 9.87
C TYR A 192 24.18 24.53 9.94
N PRO A 193 23.11 25.34 9.96
CA PRO A 193 23.26 26.75 10.24
C PRO A 193 23.93 26.92 11.62
N GLU A 194 24.69 27.99 11.77
CA GLU A 194 25.21 28.39 13.08
C GLU A 194 24.05 28.67 14.04
N ALA A 195 24.25 28.37 15.32
CA ALA A 195 23.23 28.54 16.34
C ALA A 195 22.80 30.02 16.42
N GLY A 196 21.50 30.26 16.33
CA GLY A 196 20.93 31.61 16.46
C GLY A 196 20.82 32.04 17.93
N LEU A 197 20.43 33.30 18.16
CA LEU A 197 20.19 33.85 19.50
C LEU A 197 19.11 33.10 20.30
N TYR A 198 18.17 32.47 19.60
CA TYR A 198 17.06 31.71 20.19
C TYR A 198 17.34 30.21 20.30
N ASP A 199 18.49 29.73 19.82
CA ASP A 199 18.87 28.33 19.97
C ASP A 199 19.43 28.08 21.37
N THR A 200 19.07 26.95 21.97
CA THR A 200 19.56 26.54 23.28
C THR A 200 21.03 26.12 23.20
N LEU A 201 21.82 26.50 24.20
CA LEU A 201 23.21 26.06 24.32
C LEU A 201 23.27 24.53 24.47
N ALA A 202 24.34 23.93 23.93
CA ALA A 202 24.52 22.47 23.98
C ALA A 202 24.56 21.94 25.42
N GLU A 203 25.10 22.74 26.36
CA GLU A 203 25.18 22.41 27.79
C GLU A 203 23.79 22.31 28.42
N ASP A 204 22.89 23.24 28.10
CA ASP A 204 21.53 23.27 28.63
C ASP A 204 20.69 22.08 28.10
N VAL A 205 20.88 21.70 26.83
CA VAL A 205 20.21 20.53 26.24
C VAL A 205 20.73 19.22 26.84
N ALA A 206 22.03 19.15 27.12
CA ALA A 206 22.64 17.96 27.71
C ALA A 206 22.28 17.77 29.19
N LYS A 207 21.80 18.81 29.87
CA LYS A 207 21.40 18.77 31.28
C LYS A 207 20.19 17.86 31.48
N ILE A 208 20.42 16.70 32.11
CA ILE A 208 19.35 15.75 32.47
C ILE A 208 18.54 16.32 33.64
N THR A 209 17.42 16.96 33.35
CA THR A 209 16.50 17.54 34.36
C THR A 209 15.44 16.55 34.83
N TYR A 210 15.16 15.51 34.03
CA TYR A 210 14.11 14.56 34.32
C TYR A 210 14.54 13.53 35.37
N LYS A 211 13.89 13.56 36.53
CA LYS A 211 13.98 12.51 37.54
C LYS A 211 12.92 11.46 37.25
N LEU A 212 13.35 10.23 36.98
CA LEU A 212 12.43 9.11 36.78
C LEU A 212 11.59 8.91 38.06
N PRO A 213 10.25 8.82 37.96
CA PRO A 213 9.43 8.41 39.10
C PRO A 213 9.87 7.01 39.53
N HIS A 214 9.90 6.79 40.84
CA HIS A 214 10.26 5.49 41.40
C HIS A 214 9.12 4.51 41.12
N PHE A 215 9.25 3.71 40.07
CA PHE A 215 8.42 2.54 39.89
C PHE A 215 8.99 1.44 40.77
N ASN A 216 8.17 0.88 41.68
CA ASN A 216 8.59 -0.26 42.48
C ASN A 216 9.03 -1.39 41.53
N PRO A 217 10.29 -1.85 41.62
CA PRO A 217 10.88 -2.77 40.65
C PRO A 217 10.42 -4.23 40.83
N ASP A 218 9.59 -4.52 41.83
CA ASP A 218 9.06 -5.85 42.06
C ASP A 218 8.06 -6.24 40.97
N LYS A 219 8.57 -6.90 39.93
CA LYS A 219 7.83 -7.52 38.83
C LYS A 219 6.84 -8.63 39.29
N LEU A 220 6.83 -8.93 40.59
CA LEU A 220 5.98 -9.94 41.22
C LEU A 220 4.71 -9.36 41.83
N GLU A 221 4.59 -8.04 41.97
CA GLU A 221 3.31 -7.46 42.30
C GLU A 221 2.38 -7.63 41.09
N PRO A 222 1.26 -8.36 41.23
CA PRO A 222 0.31 -8.49 40.14
C PRO A 222 -0.17 -7.09 39.77
N LEU A 223 -0.20 -6.80 38.46
CA LEU A 223 -0.92 -5.63 37.97
C LEU A 223 -2.33 -5.64 38.57
N PRO A 224 -2.89 -4.48 38.96
CA PRO A 224 -4.24 -4.44 39.49
C PRO A 224 -5.17 -5.13 38.48
N PRO A 225 -6.01 -6.08 38.95
CA PRO A 225 -6.93 -6.78 38.05
C PRO A 225 -7.86 -5.76 37.38
N ILE A 226 -8.17 -6.01 36.11
CA ILE A 226 -9.13 -5.18 35.38
C ILE A 226 -10.49 -5.37 36.07
N PRO A 227 -11.15 -4.30 36.56
CA PRO A 227 -12.45 -4.41 37.21
C PRO A 227 -13.47 -4.95 36.22
N SER A 228 -14.36 -5.80 36.73
CA SER A 228 -15.50 -6.28 35.95
C SER A 228 -16.47 -5.14 35.65
N GLU A 229 -17.28 -5.28 34.60
CA GLU A 229 -18.27 -4.26 34.22
C GLU A 229 -19.29 -3.98 35.35
N ALA A 230 -19.63 -4.99 36.14
CA ALA A 230 -20.50 -4.84 37.29
C ALA A 230 -19.83 -4.00 38.40
N GLU A 231 -18.57 -4.30 38.73
CA GLU A 231 -17.78 -3.51 39.69
C GLU A 231 -17.60 -2.07 39.23
N TYR A 232 -17.38 -1.85 37.93
CA TYR A 232 -17.32 -0.52 37.33
C TYR A 232 -18.61 0.28 37.54
N LEU A 233 -19.75 -0.32 37.20
CA LEU A 233 -21.05 0.33 37.34
C LEU A 233 -21.38 0.58 38.81
N ASP A 234 -21.07 -0.37 39.70
CA ASP A 234 -21.27 -0.21 41.14
C ASP A 234 -20.39 0.90 41.71
N HIS A 235 -19.15 1.06 41.25
CA HIS A 235 -18.27 2.15 41.66
C HIS A 235 -18.75 3.53 41.18
N ILE A 236 -19.30 3.64 39.95
CA ILE A 236 -19.83 4.91 39.43
C ILE A 236 -21.15 5.28 40.10
N TYR A 237 -22.10 4.35 40.17
CA TYR A 237 -23.46 4.64 40.58
C TYR A 237 -23.68 4.50 42.08
N ASN A 238 -22.87 3.69 42.77
CA ASN A 238 -22.99 3.40 44.21
C ASN A 238 -21.63 3.50 44.95
N PRO A 239 -20.88 4.60 44.85
CA PRO A 239 -19.54 4.72 45.44
C PRO A 239 -19.53 4.47 46.96
N HIS A 240 -20.58 4.87 47.67
CA HIS A 240 -20.71 4.70 49.13
C HIS A 240 -20.92 3.25 49.59
N ARG A 241 -21.26 2.31 48.69
CA ARG A 241 -21.53 0.90 49.03
C ARG A 241 -20.29 0.02 48.89
N THR A 242 -19.23 0.52 48.26
CA THR A 242 -18.02 -0.26 48.00
C THR A 242 -16.97 0.02 49.08
N PRO A 243 -16.62 -0.96 49.95
CA PRO A 243 -15.66 -0.74 51.05
C PRO A 243 -14.20 -0.57 50.60
N TYR A 244 -13.92 -0.76 49.31
CA TYR A 244 -12.58 -0.69 48.70
C TYR A 244 -12.44 0.45 47.67
N TYR A 245 -13.33 1.46 47.70
CA TYR A 245 -13.18 2.62 46.82
C TYR A 245 -11.95 3.44 47.21
N ASP A 246 -10.87 3.27 46.44
CA ASP A 246 -9.66 4.07 46.56
C ASP A 246 -9.80 5.34 45.68
N PRO A 247 -10.00 6.53 46.27
CA PRO A 247 -10.13 7.78 45.51
C PRO A 247 -8.82 8.19 44.81
N SER A 248 -7.70 7.54 45.13
CA SER A 248 -6.41 7.78 44.47
C SER A 248 -6.18 6.87 43.25
N ALA A 249 -7.03 5.86 43.04
CA ALA A 249 -6.93 4.97 41.90
C ALA A 249 -7.30 5.71 40.58
N PRO A 250 -6.53 5.52 39.50
CA PRO A 250 -6.78 6.17 38.22
C PRO A 250 -8.12 5.72 37.61
N PHE A 251 -8.98 6.69 37.31
CA PHE A 251 -10.32 6.46 36.72
C PHE A 251 -10.25 5.78 35.35
N GLU A 252 -9.10 5.84 34.68
CA GLU A 252 -8.83 5.22 33.38
C GLU A 252 -8.93 3.69 33.40
N VAL A 253 -8.69 3.06 34.56
CA VAL A 253 -8.83 1.60 34.75
C VAL A 253 -10.27 1.16 34.51
N TYR A 254 -11.22 1.99 34.94
CA TYR A 254 -12.66 1.79 34.86
C TYR A 254 -13.23 2.14 33.47
N LEU A 255 -12.65 3.14 32.81
CA LEU A 255 -13.08 3.60 31.47
C LEU A 255 -12.51 2.78 30.30
N GLN A 256 -11.67 1.78 30.56
CA GLN A 256 -11.05 0.97 29.50
C GLN A 256 -12.05 0.42 28.46
N PRO A 257 -13.22 -0.18 28.81
CA PRO A 257 -14.16 -0.68 27.80
C PRO A 257 -14.75 0.43 26.92
N ASP A 258 -15.00 1.62 27.49
CA ASP A 258 -15.59 2.78 26.82
C ASP A 258 -14.57 3.52 25.93
N LEU A 259 -13.31 3.62 26.40
CA LEU A 259 -12.20 4.20 25.64
C LEU A 259 -11.67 3.25 24.56
N ALA A 260 -11.87 1.94 24.71
CA ALA A 260 -11.41 0.95 23.75
C ALA A 260 -12.27 0.95 22.48
N ASN A 261 -11.81 1.70 21.47
CA ASN A 261 -12.41 1.79 20.15
C ASN A 261 -13.00 0.42 19.68
N PRO A 262 -14.33 0.31 19.48
CA PRO A 262 -15.00 -0.94 19.10
C PRO A 262 -14.54 -1.46 17.73
N HIS A 263 -13.89 -0.62 16.94
CA HIS A 263 -13.33 -0.92 15.62
C HIS A 263 -11.79 -1.01 15.63
N SER A 264 -11.17 -1.13 16.80
CA SER A 264 -9.73 -1.38 16.93
C SER A 264 -9.31 -2.62 16.14
N ARG A 265 -8.04 -2.64 15.71
CA ARG A 265 -7.48 -3.76 14.94
C ARG A 265 -7.54 -5.08 15.73
N ALA A 266 -7.33 -5.03 17.05
CA ALA A 266 -7.40 -6.18 17.93
C ALA A 266 -8.82 -6.79 17.97
N LYS A 267 -9.85 -5.97 18.28
CA LYS A 267 -11.26 -6.42 18.26
C LYS A 267 -11.72 -6.89 16.88
N LYS A 268 -11.19 -6.34 15.79
CA LYS A 268 -11.44 -6.83 14.42
C LYS A 268 -10.83 -8.21 14.18
N LEU A 269 -9.60 -8.41 14.64
CA LEU A 269 -8.89 -9.68 14.53
C LEU A 269 -9.56 -10.75 15.39
N GLU A 270 -10.00 -10.40 16.59
CA GLU A 270 -10.76 -11.28 17.48
C GLU A 270 -12.09 -11.74 16.85
N ARG A 271 -12.91 -10.80 16.36
CA ARG A 271 -14.15 -11.14 15.63
C ARG A 271 -13.88 -12.02 14.41
N TRP A 272 -12.79 -11.76 13.70
CA TRP A 272 -12.39 -12.59 12.57
C TRP A 272 -12.00 -14.01 13.02
N LYS A 273 -11.22 -14.16 14.10
CA LYS A 273 -10.88 -15.46 14.70
C LYS A 273 -12.13 -16.21 15.17
N GLN A 274 -13.06 -15.53 15.87
CA GLN A 274 -14.33 -16.10 16.29
C GLN A 274 -15.16 -16.58 15.09
N TYR A 275 -15.21 -15.79 14.02
CA TYR A 275 -15.89 -16.19 12.78
C TYR A 275 -15.23 -17.43 12.13
N GLN A 276 -13.90 -17.47 12.05
CA GLN A 276 -13.18 -18.65 11.54
C GLN A 276 -13.41 -19.89 12.40
N ALA A 277 -13.38 -19.74 13.73
CA ALA A 277 -13.69 -20.81 14.67
C ALA A 277 -15.13 -21.32 14.50
N GLY A 278 -16.09 -20.42 14.30
CA GLY A 278 -17.48 -20.76 14.00
C GLY A 278 -17.62 -21.58 12.72
N ILE A 279 -16.97 -21.17 11.63
CA ILE A 279 -16.95 -21.91 10.35
C ILE A 279 -16.37 -23.31 10.54
N HIS A 280 -15.26 -23.42 11.27
CA HIS A 280 -14.58 -24.69 11.52
C HIS A 280 -15.43 -25.63 12.39
N ASN A 281 -16.09 -25.08 13.42
CA ASN A 281 -17.01 -25.84 14.26
C ASN A 281 -18.23 -26.32 13.46
N LEU A 282 -18.74 -25.53 12.51
CA LEU A 282 -19.82 -25.93 11.62
C LEU A 282 -19.39 -27.10 10.73
N LEU A 283 -18.19 -27.06 10.14
CA LEU A 283 -17.64 -28.20 9.39
C LEU A 283 -17.56 -29.45 10.27
N LYS A 284 -16.99 -29.34 11.48
CA LYS A 284 -16.91 -30.46 12.44
C LYS A 284 -18.28 -31.08 12.72
N LYS A 285 -19.30 -30.25 12.97
CA LYS A 285 -20.67 -30.71 13.22
C LYS A 285 -21.24 -31.47 12.03
N ILE A 286 -21.12 -30.94 10.81
CA ILE A 286 -21.63 -31.62 9.59
C ILE A 286 -20.86 -32.92 9.36
N THR A 287 -19.53 -32.92 9.50
CA THR A 287 -18.73 -34.14 9.35
C THR A 287 -19.10 -35.20 10.38
N ALA A 288 -19.38 -34.82 11.63
CA ALA A 288 -19.80 -35.77 12.66
C ALA A 288 -21.18 -36.35 12.34
N TYR A 289 -22.09 -35.52 11.83
CA TYR A 289 -23.41 -35.95 11.38
C TYR A 289 -23.36 -36.93 10.20
N GLU A 290 -22.58 -36.64 9.16
CA GLU A 290 -22.46 -37.56 8.00
C GLU A 290 -21.71 -38.84 8.35
N LEU A 291 -20.76 -38.80 9.28
CA LEU A 291 -20.06 -40.01 9.74
C LEU A 291 -20.95 -40.91 10.62
N ALA A 292 -21.95 -40.33 11.31
CA ALA A 292 -22.95 -41.10 12.04
C ALA A 292 -23.97 -41.78 11.10
N ASN A 293 -24.24 -41.18 9.93
CA ASN A 293 -25.23 -41.64 8.96
C ASN A 293 -24.57 -42.11 7.66
N LEU A 294 -23.96 -43.31 7.69
CA LEU A 294 -23.19 -43.81 6.55
C LEU A 294 -24.07 -44.34 5.41
N ASP A 295 -25.28 -44.86 5.65
CA ASP A 295 -26.22 -45.33 4.60
C ASP A 295 -25.56 -46.13 3.44
N GLY A 296 -24.61 -47.01 3.76
CA GLY A 296 -23.85 -47.79 2.75
C GLY A 296 -22.75 -47.02 2.00
N ARG A 297 -22.55 -45.73 2.29
CA ARG A 297 -21.46 -44.88 1.79
C ARG A 297 -20.16 -45.15 2.55
N THR A 298 -19.03 -44.96 1.88
CA THR A 298 -17.71 -45.04 2.53
C THR A 298 -17.44 -43.80 3.40
N VAL A 299 -16.60 -43.94 4.43
CA VAL A 299 -16.14 -42.83 5.30
C VAL A 299 -15.57 -41.66 4.49
N LYS A 300 -14.89 -41.96 3.38
CA LYS A 300 -14.33 -40.95 2.47
C LYS A 300 -15.44 -40.17 1.74
N GLN A 301 -16.48 -40.86 1.27
CA GLN A 301 -17.65 -40.23 0.63
C GLN A 301 -18.44 -39.37 1.63
N ALA A 302 -18.68 -39.86 2.85
CA ALA A 302 -19.35 -39.09 3.89
C ALA A 302 -18.60 -37.78 4.23
N ARG A 303 -17.25 -37.82 4.26
CA ARG A 303 -16.42 -36.61 4.45
C ARG A 303 -16.48 -35.65 3.26
N SER A 304 -16.53 -36.16 2.03
CA SER A 304 -16.69 -35.29 0.84
C SER A 304 -18.06 -34.63 0.78
N ASP A 305 -19.11 -35.36 1.13
CA ASP A 305 -20.48 -34.86 1.20
C ASP A 305 -20.63 -33.80 2.29
N ALA A 306 -20.03 -34.05 3.47
CA ALA A 306 -19.98 -33.07 4.55
C ALA A 306 -19.27 -31.78 4.13
N ALA A 307 -18.14 -31.88 3.43
CA ALA A 307 -17.42 -30.72 2.90
C ALA A 307 -18.24 -29.98 1.83
N PHE A 308 -19.01 -30.68 1.00
CA PHE A 308 -19.90 -30.08 0.01
C PHE A 308 -21.04 -29.30 0.69
N LYS A 309 -21.78 -29.94 1.60
CA LYS A 309 -22.87 -29.31 2.38
C LYS A 309 -22.38 -28.11 3.16
N TRP A 310 -21.18 -28.19 3.76
CA TRP A 310 -20.54 -27.07 4.44
C TRP A 310 -20.31 -25.87 3.49
N ARG A 311 -19.76 -26.08 2.28
CA ARG A 311 -19.53 -25.01 1.30
C ARG A 311 -20.85 -24.35 0.89
N GLU A 312 -21.89 -25.15 0.69
CA GLU A 312 -23.21 -24.66 0.32
C GLU A 312 -23.82 -23.81 1.44
N GLN A 313 -23.82 -24.29 2.69
CA GLN A 313 -24.30 -23.53 3.84
C GLN A 313 -23.52 -22.22 4.05
N VAL A 314 -22.20 -22.25 3.95
CA VAL A 314 -21.37 -21.03 4.06
C VAL A 314 -21.71 -20.03 2.95
N LYS A 315 -21.94 -20.50 1.72
CA LYS A 315 -22.35 -19.67 0.58
C LYS A 315 -23.73 -19.06 0.81
N GLU A 316 -24.68 -19.83 1.31
CA GLU A 316 -26.01 -19.35 1.66
C GLU A 316 -25.97 -18.31 2.79
N GLU A 317 -25.22 -18.55 3.86
CA GLU A 317 -25.07 -17.59 4.96
C GLU A 317 -24.45 -16.28 4.47
N GLN A 318 -23.44 -16.34 3.60
CA GLN A 318 -22.85 -15.15 3.00
C GLN A 318 -23.84 -14.41 2.11
N ALA A 319 -24.65 -15.13 1.33
CA ALA A 319 -25.70 -14.54 0.52
C ALA A 319 -26.79 -13.90 1.39
N LYS A 320 -27.23 -14.57 2.46
CA LYS A 320 -28.19 -14.04 3.46
C LYS A 320 -27.64 -12.79 4.15
N LYS A 321 -26.37 -12.79 4.58
CA LYS A 321 -25.70 -11.62 5.16
C LYS A 321 -25.58 -10.46 4.16
N LYS A 322 -25.25 -10.75 2.89
CA LYS A 322 -25.20 -9.73 1.82
C LYS A 322 -26.58 -9.16 1.55
N LYS A 323 -27.62 -9.99 1.50
CA LYS A 323 -29.03 -9.57 1.40
C LYS A 323 -29.43 -8.73 2.61
N ALA A 324 -29.15 -9.15 3.84
CA ALA A 324 -29.44 -8.40 5.06
C ALA A 324 -28.75 -7.03 5.09
N ARG A 325 -27.49 -6.94 4.67
CA ARG A 325 -26.77 -5.66 4.53
C ARG A 325 -27.39 -4.74 3.48
N TRP A 326 -27.91 -5.32 2.40
CA TRP A 326 -28.59 -4.57 1.36
C TRP A 326 -29.98 -4.10 1.80
N MET A 327 -30.69 -4.92 2.59
CA MET A 327 -31.98 -4.63 3.23
C MET A 327 -31.81 -3.72 4.46
N HIS A 328 -30.97 -2.70 4.38
CA HIS A 328 -30.82 -1.69 5.42
C HIS A 328 -32.19 -0.99 5.66
N SER A 329 -32.51 -0.64 6.90
CA SER A 329 -33.83 -0.11 7.31
C SER A 329 -34.35 1.02 6.40
N ALA A 330 -33.49 1.96 6.01
CA ALA A 330 -33.83 3.05 5.10
C ALA A 330 -34.20 2.58 3.67
N GLN A 331 -33.56 1.52 3.16
CA GLN A 331 -33.90 0.92 1.86
C GLN A 331 -35.15 0.04 1.95
N MET A 332 -35.36 -0.64 3.08
CA MET A 332 -36.60 -1.39 3.38
C MET A 332 -37.81 -0.47 3.34
N LEU A 333 -37.77 0.66 4.06
CA LEU A 333 -38.84 1.66 4.04
C LEU A 333 -39.11 2.20 2.64
N LYS A 334 -38.06 2.37 1.81
CA LYS A 334 -38.20 2.81 0.41
C LYS A 334 -38.84 1.72 -0.46
N TRP A 335 -38.53 0.46 -0.21
CA TRP A 335 -39.08 -0.67 -0.95
C TRP A 335 -40.53 -0.93 -0.58
N GLU A 336 -40.87 -0.88 0.71
CA GLU A 336 -42.24 -0.92 1.22
C GLU A 336 -43.10 0.20 0.62
N ARG A 337 -42.60 1.44 0.61
CA ARG A 337 -43.27 2.56 -0.07
C ARG A 337 -43.48 2.32 -1.56
N LYS A 338 -42.56 1.63 -2.23
CA LYS A 338 -42.68 1.30 -3.66
C LYS A 338 -43.70 0.20 -3.90
N ASN A 339 -43.75 -0.82 -3.06
CA ASN A 339 -44.75 -1.89 -3.12
C ASN A 339 -46.15 -1.33 -2.84
N ALA A 340 -46.32 -0.54 -1.78
CA ALA A 340 -47.59 0.13 -1.50
C ALA A 340 -48.06 1.04 -2.64
N LYS A 341 -47.14 1.71 -3.35
CA LYS A 341 -47.47 2.49 -4.57
C LYS A 341 -47.88 1.62 -5.75
N LYS A 342 -47.28 0.43 -5.90
CA LYS A 342 -47.67 -0.53 -6.95
C LYS A 342 -49.04 -1.11 -6.68
N GLU A 343 -49.28 -1.59 -5.46
CA GLU A 343 -50.59 -2.09 -5.02
C GLU A 343 -51.67 -1.04 -5.25
N LYS A 344 -51.46 0.21 -4.83
CA LYS A 344 -52.41 1.31 -5.11
C LYS A 344 -52.66 1.54 -6.60
N LYS A 345 -51.66 1.33 -7.47
CA LYS A 345 -51.83 1.47 -8.93
C LYS A 345 -52.61 0.29 -9.50
N GLU A 346 -52.31 -0.92 -9.06
CA GLU A 346 -53.02 -2.14 -9.44
C GLU A 346 -54.49 -2.07 -8.98
N ASP A 347 -54.75 -1.60 -7.77
CA ASP A 347 -56.11 -1.37 -7.26
C ASP A 347 -56.84 -0.29 -8.06
N ARG A 348 -56.17 0.80 -8.43
CA ARG A 348 -56.76 1.82 -9.32
C ARG A 348 -57.06 1.27 -10.71
N GLN A 349 -56.19 0.42 -11.25
CA GLN A 349 -56.44 -0.23 -12.54
C GLN A 349 -57.60 -1.21 -12.44
N ARG A 350 -57.68 -2.01 -11.37
CA ARG A 350 -58.82 -2.88 -11.08
C ARG A 350 -60.11 -2.06 -10.98
N ARG A 351 -60.10 -0.96 -10.22
CA ARG A 351 -61.24 -0.04 -10.11
C ARG A 351 -61.66 0.56 -11.45
N ARG A 352 -60.70 1.04 -12.25
CA ARG A 352 -60.98 1.53 -13.60
C ARG A 352 -61.58 0.46 -14.50
N LEU A 353 -61.08 -0.78 -14.43
CA LEU A 353 -61.62 -1.89 -15.21
C LEU A 353 -63.03 -2.28 -14.75
N THR A 354 -63.33 -2.17 -13.46
CA THR A 354 -64.69 -2.39 -12.93
C THR A 354 -65.63 -1.23 -13.25
N GLU A 355 -65.13 0.01 -13.26
CA GLU A 355 -65.88 1.23 -13.61
C GLU A 355 -66.09 1.39 -15.13
N LEU A 356 -65.20 0.79 -15.95
CA LEU A 356 -65.33 0.71 -17.42
C LEU A 356 -66.41 -0.30 -17.89
N MET A 357 -67.20 -0.84 -16.98
CA MET A 357 -68.43 -1.53 -17.35
C MET A 357 -69.46 -0.47 -17.74
N LEU A 358 -69.89 -0.49 -19.01
CA LEU A 358 -70.92 0.41 -19.54
C LEU A 358 -72.17 0.33 -18.65
N GLU A 359 -72.66 1.48 -18.18
CA GLU A 359 -73.98 1.55 -17.56
C GLU A 359 -75.05 1.24 -18.64
N ASP A 360 -76.08 0.46 -18.28
CA ASP A 360 -77.13 0.06 -19.22
C ASP A 360 -78.01 1.28 -19.55
N GLU A 361 -77.72 1.95 -20.67
CA GLU A 361 -78.53 3.06 -21.19
C GLU A 361 -79.59 2.58 -22.21
N PRO A 362 -80.76 3.25 -22.31
CA PRO A 362 -81.90 2.77 -23.09
C PRO A 362 -81.64 2.64 -24.59
N ASN A 363 -80.57 3.25 -25.12
CA ASN A 363 -80.22 3.23 -26.54
C ASN A 363 -79.18 2.15 -26.91
N GLN A 364 -78.80 1.26 -25.98
CA GLN A 364 -77.83 0.20 -26.25
C GLN A 364 -78.47 -1.06 -26.85
N VAL A 365 -78.11 -1.40 -28.08
CA VAL A 365 -78.58 -2.63 -28.74
C VAL A 365 -77.70 -3.81 -28.32
N ILE A 366 -78.14 -4.53 -27.28
CA ILE A 366 -77.47 -5.75 -26.83
C ILE A 366 -77.86 -6.91 -27.76
N PRO A 367 -76.90 -7.67 -28.34
CA PRO A 367 -77.20 -8.84 -29.15
C PRO A 367 -78.05 -9.86 -28.37
N LYS A 368 -79.13 -10.36 -28.98
CA LYS A 368 -80.15 -11.22 -28.32
C LYS A 368 -79.55 -12.44 -27.57
N ALA A 369 -78.43 -12.98 -28.04
CA ALA A 369 -77.73 -14.10 -27.40
C ALA A 369 -77.13 -13.78 -26.02
N LEU A 370 -76.71 -12.53 -25.79
CA LEU A 370 -76.12 -12.08 -24.51
C LEU A 370 -77.20 -11.64 -23.51
N ALA A 371 -78.32 -11.09 -23.99
CA ALA A 371 -79.46 -10.71 -23.16
C ALA A 371 -80.08 -11.91 -22.41
N VAL A 372 -80.16 -13.08 -23.06
CA VAL A 372 -80.68 -14.32 -22.45
C VAL A 372 -79.78 -14.83 -21.31
N LYS A 373 -78.46 -14.67 -21.44
CA LYS A 373 -77.50 -15.03 -20.37
C LYS A 373 -77.60 -14.08 -19.17
N LYS A 374 -77.71 -12.77 -19.42
CA LYS A 374 -77.84 -11.74 -18.36
C LYS A 374 -79.13 -11.95 -17.55
N ALA A 375 -80.25 -12.23 -18.20
CA ALA A 375 -81.54 -12.54 -17.56
C ALA A 375 -81.54 -13.86 -16.75
N LYS A 376 -80.70 -14.84 -17.11
CA LYS A 376 -80.49 -16.07 -16.32
C LYS A 376 -79.66 -15.80 -15.06
N GLN A 377 -78.63 -14.96 -15.13
CA GLN A 377 -77.78 -14.60 -13.99
C GLN A 377 -78.51 -13.75 -12.95
N THR A 378 -79.31 -12.76 -13.36
CA THR A 378 -80.12 -11.96 -12.42
C THR A 378 -81.20 -12.79 -11.72
N LYS A 379 -81.80 -13.78 -12.38
CA LYS A 379 -82.73 -14.72 -11.73
C LYS A 379 -82.08 -15.70 -10.75
N GLN A 380 -80.78 -15.96 -10.88
CA GLN A 380 -80.03 -16.81 -9.93
C GLN A 380 -79.53 -16.03 -8.71
N GLY A 381 -79.21 -14.74 -8.85
CA GLY A 381 -78.81 -13.87 -7.73
C GLY A 381 -79.96 -13.38 -6.83
N LEU A 382 -81.21 -13.52 -7.27
CA LEU A 382 -82.43 -13.17 -6.49
C LEU A 382 -83.06 -14.39 -5.77
N LYS A 383 -82.45 -15.57 -5.89
CA LYS A 383 -82.88 -16.82 -5.23
C LYS A 383 -81.88 -17.32 -4.17
N ALA A 384 -80.84 -16.55 -3.88
CA ALA A 384 -79.97 -16.69 -2.72
C ALA A 384 -80.14 -15.43 -1.86
#